data_AF-A0A2K5XS93-F1
#
_entry.id   AF-A0A2K5XS93-F1
#
_cell.length_a   1.000
_cell.length_b   1.000
_cell.length_c   1.000
_cell.angle_alpha   90.00
_cell.angle_beta   90.00
_cell.angle_gamma   90.00
#
_symmetry.space_group_name_H-M   'P 1'
#
loop_
_entity.id
_entity.type
_entity.pdbx_description
1 polymer ?
#
loop_
_entity_poly.entity_id
_entity_poly.type
_entity_poly.pdbx_seq_one_letter_code
_entity_poly.pdbx_strand_id
1 'polypeptide(L)'
;MAGQAFRKFLPLFDQVLVERSAAETVTKGGIMLPEKSQGKVLQATVVAVGSGSKGKGGEIQPVSVKVGDKALLPEYGGTKVVLDDKDSFLFRDGDILGEYVD
;
A
#
# COMPACT_ATOMS: atom_id res chain seq x y z
N MET A 1 -17.53 -5.26 9.65
CA MET A 1 -17.06 -5.45 8.26
C MET A 1 -15.83 -6.36 8.30
N ALA A 2 -15.70 -7.29 7.37
CA ALA A 2 -14.56 -8.22 7.34
C ALA A 2 -13.40 -7.58 6.57
N GLY A 3 -12.19 -7.63 7.12
CA GLY A 3 -10.98 -7.29 6.37
C GLY A 3 -10.80 -8.24 5.17
N GLN A 4 -10.10 -7.79 4.14
CA GLN A 4 -9.86 -8.57 2.93
C GLN A 4 -8.41 -9.03 2.92
N ALA A 5 -8.22 -10.36 2.87
CA ALA A 5 -6.91 -11.01 2.89
C ALA A 5 -6.31 -11.18 1.49
N PHE A 6 -4.98 -11.30 1.43
CA PHE A 6 -4.22 -11.56 0.21
C PHE A 6 -3.15 -12.63 0.48
N ARG A 7 -3.02 -13.65 -0.38
CA ARG A 7 -1.99 -14.71 -0.26
C ARG A 7 -1.85 -15.30 1.16
N LYS A 8 -2.99 -15.63 1.78
CA LYS A 8 -3.08 -16.13 3.18
C LYS A 8 -2.57 -15.16 4.26
N PHE A 9 -2.35 -13.89 3.90
CA PHE A 9 -2.02 -12.81 4.81
C PHE A 9 -3.23 -11.88 4.99
N LEU A 10 -3.64 -11.67 6.24
CA LEU A 10 -4.70 -10.73 6.60
C LEU A 10 -4.10 -9.66 7.52
N PRO A 11 -3.99 -8.40 7.07
CA PRO A 11 -3.57 -7.29 7.93
C PRO A 11 -4.50 -7.16 9.14
N LEU A 12 -3.94 -6.79 10.29
CA LEU A 12 -4.72 -6.61 11.52
C LEU A 12 -5.12 -5.14 11.70
N PHE A 13 -6.29 -4.91 12.32
CA PHE A 13 -6.78 -3.57 12.66
C PHE A 13 -6.81 -2.62 11.45
N ASP A 14 -6.14 -1.48 11.54
CA ASP A 14 -6.02 -0.43 10.53
C ASP A 14 -4.82 -0.62 9.59
N GLN A 15 -4.23 -1.81 9.55
CA GLN A 15 -3.13 -2.08 8.65
C GLN A 15 -3.62 -2.31 7.21
N VAL A 16 -2.83 -1.83 6.26
CA VAL A 16 -3.08 -1.91 4.82
C VAL A 16 -1.83 -2.44 4.14
N LEU A 17 -1.99 -3.52 3.35
CA LEU A 17 -0.92 -4.10 2.56
C LEU A 17 -0.98 -3.55 1.14
N VAL A 18 0.17 -3.10 0.63
CA VAL A 18 0.31 -2.50 -0.69
C VAL A 18 1.46 -3.12 -1.48
N GLU A 19 1.32 -3.16 -2.79
CA GLU A 19 2.40 -3.48 -3.74
C GLU A 19 2.79 -2.22 -4.49
N ARG A 20 4.09 -1.87 -4.49
CA ARG A 20 4.58 -0.68 -5.18
C ARG A 20 4.50 -0.86 -6.69
N SER A 21 4.14 0.20 -7.38
CA SER A 21 4.18 0.23 -8.85
C SER A 21 5.61 0.09 -9.37
N ALA A 22 5.76 -0.39 -10.60
CA ALA A 22 7.05 -0.49 -11.25
C ALA A 22 7.70 0.90 -11.40
N ALA A 23 9.02 0.97 -11.22
CA ALA A 23 9.76 2.21 -11.45
C ALA A 23 9.80 2.55 -12.95
N GLU A 24 9.67 3.84 -13.28
CA GLU A 24 9.84 4.32 -14.65
C GLU A 24 11.30 4.13 -15.08
N THR A 25 11.57 3.13 -15.93
CA THR A 25 12.89 2.85 -16.49
C THR A 25 13.22 3.72 -17.70
N VAL A 26 12.20 4.25 -18.36
CA VAL A 26 12.32 5.12 -19.52
C VAL A 26 11.52 6.39 -19.28
N THR A 27 12.19 7.53 -19.36
CA THR A 27 11.53 8.83 -19.29
C THR A 27 10.65 9.09 -20.51
N LYS A 28 9.70 10.03 -20.41
CA LYS A 28 8.84 10.44 -21.54
C LYS A 28 9.61 10.88 -22.80
N GLY A 29 10.87 11.29 -22.66
CA GLY A 29 11.77 11.67 -23.77
C GLY A 29 12.59 10.51 -24.36
N GLY A 30 12.38 9.27 -23.91
CA GLY A 30 13.09 8.08 -24.43
C GLY A 30 14.45 7.79 -23.76
N ILE A 31 14.84 8.53 -22.73
CA ILE A 31 16.10 8.30 -22.01
C ILE A 31 15.91 7.19 -20.97
N MET A 32 16.78 6.17 -21.01
CA MET A 32 16.83 5.10 -20.00
C MET A 32 17.50 5.61 -18.72
N LEU A 33 16.85 5.39 -17.58
CA LEU A 33 17.37 5.73 -16.27
C LEU A 33 18.12 4.54 -15.67
N PRO A 34 19.31 4.75 -15.08
CA PRO A 34 20.01 3.68 -14.36
C PRO A 34 19.22 3.30 -13.09
N GLU A 35 19.17 2.01 -12.78
CA GLU A 35 18.39 1.46 -11.66
C GLU A 35 18.75 2.12 -10.31
N LYS A 36 20.01 2.52 -10.12
CA LYS A 36 20.47 3.20 -8.88
C LYS A 36 19.91 4.61 -8.68
N SER A 37 19.45 5.26 -9.75
CA SER A 37 18.86 6.60 -9.71
C SER A 37 17.34 6.56 -9.54
N GLN A 38 16.73 5.38 -9.64
CA GLN A 38 15.31 5.20 -9.41
C GLN A 38 15.08 5.15 -7.89
N GLY A 39 14.55 6.24 -7.35
CA GLY A 39 14.11 6.27 -5.96
C GLY A 39 13.00 5.25 -5.68
N LYS A 40 12.60 5.15 -4.41
CA LYS A 40 11.43 4.37 -4.02
C LYS A 40 10.19 4.90 -4.74
N VAL A 41 9.53 4.05 -5.51
CA VAL A 41 8.23 4.40 -6.10
C VAL A 41 7.23 4.58 -4.96
N LEU A 42 6.68 5.79 -4.87
CA LEU A 42 5.70 6.15 -3.84
C LEU A 42 4.27 5.78 -4.25
N GLN A 43 4.05 5.47 -5.53
CA GLN A 43 2.78 4.94 -6.01
C GLN A 43 2.69 3.45 -5.72
N ALA A 44 1.54 3.02 -5.21
CA ALA A 44 1.29 1.62 -4.91
C ALA A 44 -0.18 1.27 -5.09
N THR A 45 -0.46 -0.03 -5.25
CA THR A 45 -1.80 -0.58 -5.31
C THR A 45 -2.10 -1.32 -4.00
N VAL A 46 -3.28 -1.08 -3.44
CA VAL A 46 -3.74 -1.76 -2.23
C VAL A 46 -4.12 -3.20 -2.57
N VAL A 47 -3.51 -4.17 -1.89
CA VAL A 47 -3.75 -5.61 -2.12
C VAL A 47 -4.48 -6.30 -0.98
N ALA A 48 -4.38 -5.78 0.25
CA ALA A 48 -5.11 -6.30 1.40
C ALA A 48 -5.43 -5.19 2.40
N VAL A 49 -6.53 -5.34 3.12
CA VAL A 49 -6.95 -4.37 4.14
C VAL A 49 -7.37 -5.08 5.42
N GLY A 50 -7.00 -4.49 6.55
CA GLY A 50 -7.46 -4.93 7.86
C GLY A 50 -8.93 -4.61 8.10
N SER A 51 -9.49 -5.14 9.20
CA SER A 51 -10.90 -4.95 9.54
C SER A 51 -11.27 -3.51 9.94
N GLY A 52 -10.27 -2.68 10.26
CA GLY A 52 -10.45 -1.35 10.82
C GLY A 52 -9.97 -1.21 12.27
N SER A 53 -9.85 0.04 12.72
CA SER A 53 -9.43 0.39 14.09
C SER A 53 -10.60 0.28 15.07
N LYS A 54 -10.33 -0.04 16.33
CA LYS A 54 -11.36 0.01 17.38
C LYS A 54 -11.60 1.47 17.77
N GLY A 55 -12.79 1.97 17.47
CA GLY A 55 -13.21 3.31 17.87
C GLY A 55 -13.48 3.42 19.37
N LYS A 56 -13.63 4.67 19.84
CA LYS A 56 -13.89 4.97 21.27
C LYS A 56 -15.21 4.40 21.81
N GLY A 57 -16.15 4.07 20.94
CA GLY A 57 -17.46 3.49 21.29
C GLY A 57 -17.53 1.96 21.26
N GLY A 58 -16.41 1.26 21.00
CA GLY A 58 -16.38 -0.20 20.85
C GLY A 58 -16.74 -0.70 19.44
N GLU A 59 -17.24 0.18 18.58
CA GLU A 59 -17.45 -0.11 17.16
C GLU A 59 -16.13 -0.08 16.37
N ILE A 60 -16.05 -0.91 15.33
CA ILE A 60 -14.88 -0.96 14.44
C ILE A 60 -15.06 0.11 13.36
N GLN A 61 -14.15 1.06 13.32
CA GLN A 61 -14.06 2.04 12.24
C GLN A 61 -13.28 1.41 11.09
N PRO A 62 -13.92 1.13 9.93
CA PRO A 62 -13.26 0.51 8.79
C PRO A 62 -12.14 1.41 8.25
N VAL A 63 -11.19 0.81 7.54
CA VAL A 63 -10.17 1.54 6.79
C VAL A 63 -10.80 2.38 5.68
N SER A 64 -10.12 3.46 5.29
CA SER A 64 -10.62 4.42 4.31
C SER A 64 -10.40 3.93 2.87
N VAL A 65 -9.35 3.14 2.64
CA VAL A 65 -8.99 2.58 1.33
C VAL A 65 -9.54 1.17 1.12
N LYS A 66 -9.71 0.76 -0.14
CA LYS A 66 -10.19 -0.56 -0.55
C LYS A 66 -9.13 -1.30 -1.36
N VAL A 67 -9.29 -2.62 -1.44
CA VAL A 67 -8.42 -3.46 -2.29
C VAL A 67 -8.64 -3.10 -3.76
N GLY A 68 -7.55 -2.86 -4.47
CA GLY A 68 -7.53 -2.42 -5.86
C GLY A 68 -7.26 -0.92 -6.04
N ASP A 69 -7.41 -0.11 -4.99
CA ASP A 69 -7.19 1.33 -5.08
C ASP A 69 -5.71 1.64 -5.29
N LYS A 70 -5.43 2.69 -6.06
CA LYS A 70 -4.09 3.24 -6.22
C LYS A 70 -3.89 4.31 -5.15
N ALA A 71 -2.82 4.20 -4.38
CA ALA A 71 -2.52 5.09 -3.28
C ALA A 71 -1.13 5.72 -3.41
N LEU A 72 -0.98 6.91 -2.83
CA LEU A 72 0.30 7.57 -2.62
C LEU A 72 0.81 7.26 -1.21
N LEU A 73 1.98 6.63 -1.16
CA LEU A 73 2.66 6.26 0.07
C LEU A 73 3.59 7.39 0.54
N PRO A 74 3.83 7.49 1.85
CA PRO A 74 4.89 8.33 2.37
C PRO A 74 6.27 7.78 1.98
N GLU A 75 7.27 8.67 1.91
CA GLU A 75 8.65 8.30 1.59
C GLU A 75 9.27 7.39 2.66
N TYR A 76 8.83 7.57 3.90
CA TYR A 76 9.30 6.88 5.09
C TYR A 76 8.17 6.11 5.76
N GLY A 77 8.54 5.13 6.58
CA GLY A 77 7.61 4.23 7.21
C GLY A 77 7.29 3.01 6.34
N GLY A 78 6.30 2.26 6.81
CA GLY A 78 5.94 0.97 6.22
C GLY A 78 6.91 -0.15 6.58
N THR A 79 6.38 -1.35 6.76
CA THR A 79 7.17 -2.55 7.03
C THR A 79 7.20 -3.41 5.77
N LYS A 80 8.40 -3.80 5.31
CA LYS A 80 8.53 -4.74 4.19
C LYS A 80 8.06 -6.13 4.63
N VAL A 81 7.19 -6.73 3.83
CA VAL A 81 6.68 -8.09 4.00
C VAL A 81 6.89 -8.83 2.69
N VAL A 82 7.42 -10.05 2.74
CA VAL A 82 7.61 -10.88 1.53
C VAL A 82 6.52 -11.95 1.51
N LEU A 83 5.71 -11.98 0.45
CA LEU A 83 4.61 -12.92 0.26
C LEU A 83 4.74 -13.59 -1.12
N ASP A 84 4.85 -14.92 -1.14
CA ASP A 84 5.18 -15.73 -2.34
C ASP A 84 6.27 -15.07 -3.21
N ASP A 85 7.43 -14.82 -2.59
CA ASP A 85 8.63 -14.23 -3.20
C ASP A 85 8.45 -12.84 -3.82
N LYS A 86 7.36 -12.14 -3.47
CA LYS A 86 7.13 -10.74 -3.86
C LYS A 86 7.25 -9.80 -2.68
N ASP A 87 7.89 -8.66 -2.93
CA ASP A 87 8.00 -7.56 -1.97
C ASP A 87 6.68 -6.80 -1.89
N SER A 88 6.07 -6.82 -0.72
CA SER A 88 4.92 -5.99 -0.36
C SER A 88 5.30 -5.09 0.82
N PHE A 89 4.51 -4.06 1.06
CA PHE A 89 4.72 -3.14 2.17
C PHE A 89 3.44 -2.98 2.97
N LEU A 90 3.58 -2.94 4.29
CA LEU A 90 2.49 -2.80 5.23
C LEU A 90 2.52 -1.40 5.84
N PHE A 91 1.46 -0.63 5.68
CA PHE A 91 1.27 0.70 6.24
C PHE A 91 0.06 0.74 7.16
N ARG A 92 -0.09 1.79 7.97
CA ARG A 92 -1.38 2.10 8.59
C ARG A 92 -2.22 2.90 7.63
N ASP A 93 -3.54 2.75 7.71
CA ASP A 93 -4.51 3.52 6.93
C ASP A 93 -4.25 5.04 7.04
N GLY A 94 -3.96 5.52 8.26
CA GLY A 94 -3.67 6.95 8.49
C GLY A 94 -2.32 7.46 8.00
N ASP A 95 -1.39 6.57 7.61
CA ASP A 95 -0.10 6.96 7.04
C ASP A 95 -0.18 7.15 5.51
N ILE A 96 -1.23 6.65 4.88
CA ILE A 96 -1.45 6.78 3.43
C ILE A 96 -1.82 8.23 3.12
N LEU A 97 -1.09 8.83 2.18
CA LEU A 97 -1.18 10.28 1.92
C LEU A 97 -2.37 10.66 1.04
N GLY A 98 -2.80 9.74 0.18
CA GLY A 98 -3.93 9.97 -0.71
C GLY A 98 -4.22 8.78 -1.62
N GLU A 99 -5.40 8.82 -2.23
CA GLU A 99 -5.90 7.86 -3.21
C GLU A 99 -5.97 8.55 -4.58
N TYR A 100 -5.55 7.87 -5.64
CA TYR A 100 -5.76 8.33 -7.01
C TYR A 100 -7.18 7.95 -7.45
N VAL A 101 -8.03 8.95 -7.59
CA VAL A 101 -9.39 8.80 -8.11
C VAL A 101 -9.35 9.07 -9.62
N ASP A 102 -9.47 8.02 -10.41
CA ASP A 102 -9.62 8.07 -11.87
C ASP A 102 -11.11 8.16 -12.28
#